data_AF-A0A5D2MF13-F1
#
_entry.id   AF-A0A5D2MF13-F1
#
_cell.length_a   1.000
_cell.length_b   1.000
_cell.length_c   1.000
_cell.angle_alpha   90.00
_cell.angle_beta   90.00
_cell.angle_gamma   90.00
#
_symmetry.space_group_name_H-M   'P 1'
#
loop_
_entity.id
_entity.type
_entity.pdbx_description
1 polymer ?
#
loop_
_entity_poly.entity_id
_entity_poly.type
_entity_poly.pdbx_seq_one_letter_code
_entity_poly.pdbx_strand_id
1 'polypeptide(L)'
;MVTQLKCGGFIFALRFNHVMCDAFGFQQFMSTIGEMARVAVTPSISPVWERHLLNARDPPRVTFTHHEYDQVEATVIMDNMVECSFFFGPVEVSLLRSLLPLHLRHCTKFELIIACLWRCRTIAINLDPYEKVRMLCIANVRSKFNPPLPSGYYGNVLVSATAITTVKNLCHNPVGYAVELIKKAKANVTEEYIKSTADLFAIRGKSLYVPAAIGSYGISDLTHMGFENVDYGWGKAVFAGPANAIGLVSFFIPTKNKEGQVGTLVPICLPALAMERFSNELDNMLKHHHIEGKKSKSILISSAM
;
A
#
# COMPACT_ATOMS: atom_id res chain seq x y z
N MET A 1 -8.90 8.08 20.55
CA MET A 1 -8.42 9.39 21.07
C MET A 1 -9.07 10.48 20.23
N VAL A 2 -9.59 11.51 20.88
CA VAL A 2 -10.10 12.71 20.20
C VAL A 2 -9.20 13.87 20.60
N THR A 3 -8.65 14.58 19.62
CA THR A 3 -7.82 15.76 19.85
C THR A 3 -8.47 16.97 19.21
N GLN A 4 -8.91 17.94 20.01
CA GLN A 4 -9.49 19.17 19.51
C GLN A 4 -8.38 20.14 19.05
N LEU A 5 -8.57 20.75 17.89
CA LEU A 5 -7.69 21.75 17.31
C LEU A 5 -8.16 23.16 17.69
N LYS A 6 -7.24 24.13 17.70
CA LYS A 6 -7.56 25.54 18.04
C LYS A 6 -8.62 26.17 17.11
N CYS A 7 -8.76 25.66 15.89
CA CYS A 7 -9.76 26.11 14.92
C CYS A 7 -11.16 25.51 15.13
N GLY A 8 -11.37 24.71 16.18
CA GLY A 8 -12.63 24.03 16.46
C GLY A 8 -12.80 22.69 15.75
N GLY A 9 -11.95 22.38 14.76
CA GLY A 9 -11.85 21.03 14.19
C GLY A 9 -11.30 20.01 15.20
N PHE A 10 -11.34 18.73 14.87
CA PHE A 10 -10.77 17.67 15.71
C PHE A 10 -10.13 16.57 14.88
N ILE A 11 -9.21 15.84 15.50
CA ILE A 11 -8.60 14.62 14.98
C ILE A 11 -9.20 13.45 15.76
N PHE A 12 -9.75 12.47 15.04
CA PHE A 12 -10.19 11.20 15.62
C PHE A 12 -9.17 10.11 15.29
N ALA A 13 -8.39 9.73 16.30
CA ALA A 13 -7.34 8.71 16.17
C ALA A 13 -7.79 7.40 16.82
N LEU A 14 -7.72 6.33 16.04
CA LEU A 14 -8.06 4.98 16.45
C LEU A 14 -6.83 4.08 16.33
N ARG A 15 -6.70 3.14 17.28
CA ARG A 15 -5.67 2.09 17.25
C ARG A 15 -6.38 0.75 17.32
N PHE A 16 -5.91 -0.20 16.54
CA PHE A 16 -6.42 -1.57 16.57
C PHE A 16 -5.27 -2.55 16.37
N ASN A 17 -5.47 -3.79 16.80
CA ASN A 17 -4.53 -4.87 16.54
C ASN A 17 -4.83 -5.46 15.15
N HIS A 18 -3.88 -5.35 14.22
CA HIS A 18 -4.04 -5.84 12.85
C HIS A 18 -4.24 -7.37 12.77
N VAL A 19 -3.94 -8.14 13.82
CA VAL A 19 -4.31 -9.57 13.90
C VAL A 19 -5.83 -9.75 13.88
N MET A 20 -6.59 -8.78 14.41
CA MET A 20 -8.05 -8.88 14.53
C MET A 20 -8.77 -8.61 13.20
N CYS A 21 -8.32 -7.63 12.44
CA CYS A 21 -8.93 -7.20 11.18
C CYS A 21 -7.91 -6.55 10.25
N ASP A 22 -8.24 -6.52 8.96
CA ASP A 22 -7.55 -5.66 7.98
C ASP A 22 -8.26 -4.31 7.83
N ALA A 23 -7.79 -3.47 6.91
CA ALA A 23 -8.35 -2.14 6.64
C ALA A 23 -9.85 -2.19 6.28
N PHE A 24 -10.33 -3.23 5.61
CA PHE A 24 -11.74 -3.37 5.25
C PHE A 24 -12.60 -3.63 6.49
N GLY A 25 -12.19 -4.59 7.34
CA GLY A 25 -12.88 -4.84 8.60
C GLY A 25 -12.82 -3.64 9.57
N PHE A 26 -11.69 -2.93 9.59
CA PHE A 26 -11.53 -1.72 10.38
C PHE A 26 -12.46 -0.58 9.89
N GLN A 27 -12.62 -0.44 8.57
CA GLN A 27 -13.54 0.54 8.00
C GLN A 27 -15.01 0.23 8.34
N GLN A 28 -15.41 -1.05 8.33
CA GLN A 28 -16.75 -1.44 8.77
C GLN A 28 -16.99 -1.04 10.22
N PHE A 29 -16.03 -1.32 11.10
CA PHE A 29 -16.10 -0.92 12.50
C PHE A 29 -16.25 0.60 12.65
N MET A 30 -15.44 1.38 11.92
CA MET A 30 -15.55 2.85 11.93
C MET A 30 -16.93 3.33 11.44
N SER A 31 -17.45 2.73 10.37
CA SER A 31 -18.76 3.06 9.81
C SER A 31 -19.88 2.79 10.81
N THR A 32 -19.86 1.63 11.47
CA THR A 32 -20.82 1.27 12.53
C THR A 32 -20.79 2.27 13.69
N ILE A 33 -19.60 2.72 14.13
CA ILE A 33 -19.52 3.76 15.16
C ILE A 33 -20.16 5.07 14.65
N GLY A 34 -19.90 5.45 13.40
CA GLY A 34 -20.51 6.63 12.79
C GLY A 34 -22.03 6.55 12.70
N GLU A 35 -22.58 5.38 12.37
CA GLU A 35 -24.02 5.11 12.38
C GLU A 35 -24.61 5.26 13.79
N MET A 36 -23.98 4.62 14.78
CA MET A 36 -24.45 4.66 16.17
C MET A 36 -24.36 6.06 16.78
N ALA A 37 -23.30 6.81 16.46
CA ALA A 37 -23.18 8.22 16.84
C ALA A 37 -24.32 9.09 16.27
N ARG A 38 -24.89 8.68 15.13
CA ARG A 38 -26.03 9.32 14.46
C ARG A 38 -27.36 8.61 14.73
N VAL A 39 -27.51 7.99 15.91
CA VAL A 39 -28.73 7.35 16.45
C VAL A 39 -29.13 5.99 15.89
N ALA A 40 -28.29 5.33 15.08
CA ALA A 40 -28.57 3.94 14.68
C ALA A 40 -28.48 2.98 15.88
N VAL A 41 -29.49 2.12 16.05
CA VAL A 41 -29.54 1.13 17.14
C VAL A 41 -28.81 -0.17 16.76
N THR A 42 -28.72 -0.46 15.46
CA THR A 42 -28.08 -1.66 14.92
C THR A 42 -27.15 -1.29 13.76
N PRO A 43 -26.02 -2.00 13.59
CA PRO A 43 -25.15 -1.81 12.43
C PRO A 43 -25.89 -2.08 11.11
N SER A 44 -25.63 -1.31 10.06
CA SER A 44 -26.15 -1.61 8.72
C SER A 44 -25.61 -2.92 8.14
N ILE A 45 -24.40 -3.31 8.56
CA ILE A 45 -23.75 -4.59 8.22
C ILE A 45 -23.49 -5.34 9.51
N SER A 46 -24.17 -6.48 9.70
CA SER A 46 -23.93 -7.35 10.85
C SER A 46 -22.52 -7.95 10.78
N PRO A 47 -21.71 -7.85 11.85
CA PRO A 47 -20.36 -8.40 11.85
C PRO A 47 -20.40 -9.94 11.83
N VAL A 48 -19.51 -10.55 11.04
CA VAL A 48 -19.37 -12.00 10.90
C VAL A 48 -18.00 -12.42 11.38
N TRP A 49 -17.96 -13.31 12.38
CA TRP A 49 -16.73 -13.85 12.95
C TRP A 49 -16.08 -14.89 12.02
N GLU A 50 -16.80 -15.99 11.75
CA GLU A 50 -16.51 -17.14 10.87
C GLU A 50 -15.06 -17.32 10.38
N ARG A 51 -14.06 -17.24 11.28
CA ARG A 51 -12.63 -17.32 10.92
C ARG A 51 -12.27 -18.65 10.26
N HIS A 52 -13.04 -19.69 10.55
CA HIS A 52 -12.90 -21.02 9.97
C HIS A 52 -13.02 -21.06 8.45
N LEU A 53 -13.68 -20.07 7.82
CA LEU A 53 -13.76 -19.95 6.35
C LEU A 53 -12.39 -19.81 5.68
N LEU A 54 -11.37 -19.39 6.44
CA LEU A 54 -9.99 -19.21 5.97
C LEU A 54 -9.01 -20.19 6.61
N ASN A 55 -9.51 -21.28 7.20
CA ASN A 55 -8.63 -22.34 7.71
C ASN A 55 -7.82 -22.96 6.56
N ALA A 56 -6.62 -23.42 6.90
CA ALA A 56 -5.85 -24.29 6.04
C ALA A 56 -6.63 -25.56 5.71
N ARG A 57 -6.28 -26.20 4.60
CA ARG A 57 -6.79 -27.51 4.23
C ARG A 57 -6.32 -28.57 5.24
N ASP A 58 -7.04 -29.68 5.28
CA ASP A 58 -6.67 -30.85 6.07
C ASP A 58 -6.52 -32.08 5.14
N PRO A 59 -5.29 -32.57 4.88
CA PRO A 59 -4.01 -32.04 5.37
C PRO A 59 -3.59 -30.74 4.62
N PRO A 60 -2.78 -29.87 5.24
CA PRO A 60 -2.23 -28.70 4.56
C PRO A 60 -1.35 -29.08 3.37
N ARG A 61 -1.51 -28.41 2.22
CA ARG A 61 -0.76 -28.67 0.99
C ARG A 61 -0.29 -27.37 0.33
N VAL A 62 0.98 -27.02 0.49
CA VAL A 62 1.57 -25.86 -0.20
C VAL A 62 1.73 -26.16 -1.69
N THR A 63 1.05 -25.40 -2.54
CA THR A 63 1.03 -25.59 -4.01
C THR A 63 1.72 -24.45 -4.77
N PHE A 64 2.11 -23.38 -4.08
CA PHE A 64 2.84 -22.23 -4.62
C PHE A 64 4.12 -21.94 -3.83
N THR A 65 5.10 -21.34 -4.50
CA THR A 65 6.24 -20.74 -3.82
C THR A 65 5.85 -19.35 -3.34
N HIS A 66 5.93 -19.12 -2.03
CA HIS A 66 5.55 -17.86 -1.39
C HIS A 66 6.78 -17.03 -1.00
N HIS A 67 7.28 -16.30 -1.98
CA HIS A 67 8.51 -15.52 -1.82
C HIS A 67 8.39 -14.32 -0.87
N GLU A 68 7.17 -13.89 -0.57
CA GLU A 68 6.84 -12.92 0.48
C GLU A 68 7.35 -13.35 1.87
N TYR A 69 7.59 -14.65 2.08
CA TYR A 69 8.06 -15.21 3.35
C TYR A 69 9.40 -15.93 3.25
N ASP A 70 10.17 -15.70 2.17
CA ASP A 70 11.55 -16.17 2.09
C ASP A 70 12.35 -15.57 3.25
N GLN A 71 13.17 -16.36 3.95
CA GLN A 71 14.09 -15.80 4.95
C GLN A 71 15.16 -14.97 4.23
N VAL A 72 15.33 -13.73 4.67
CA VAL A 72 16.36 -12.82 4.15
C VAL A 72 17.14 -12.31 5.36
N GLU A 73 18.47 -12.36 5.28
CA GLU A 73 19.33 -11.72 6.27
C GLU A 73 19.00 -10.22 6.30
N ALA A 74 18.59 -9.75 7.47
CA ALA A 74 18.06 -8.41 7.60
C ALA A 74 19.21 -7.39 7.74
N THR A 75 19.61 -6.77 6.62
CA THR A 75 20.46 -5.58 6.67
C THR A 75 19.56 -4.39 7.00
N VAL A 76 19.40 -4.10 8.29
CA VAL A 76 18.57 -3.01 8.77
C VAL A 76 19.47 -1.84 9.14
N ILE A 77 19.63 -0.88 8.24
CA ILE A 77 20.15 0.44 8.60
C ILE A 77 18.93 1.35 8.75
N MET A 78 18.46 1.48 10.00
CA MET A 78 17.29 2.27 10.40
C MET A 78 17.66 3.55 11.16
N ASP A 79 18.89 4.03 11.01
CA ASP A 79 19.28 5.30 11.63
C ASP A 79 18.86 6.49 10.77
N ASN A 80 18.39 7.55 11.41
CA ASN A 80 18.01 8.83 10.78
C ASN A 80 16.93 8.68 9.67
N MET A 81 15.92 7.86 9.94
CA MET A 81 14.75 7.73 9.06
C MET A 81 13.96 9.03 9.05
N VAL A 82 13.62 9.52 7.85
CA VAL A 82 12.76 10.67 7.63
C VAL A 82 11.53 10.26 6.85
N GLU A 83 10.46 10.98 7.10
CA GLU A 83 9.16 10.73 6.50
C GLU A 83 8.77 11.88 5.58
N CYS A 84 8.39 11.54 4.36
CA CYS A 84 7.91 12.49 3.36
C CYS A 84 6.69 11.91 2.66
N SER A 85 5.71 12.77 2.36
CA SER A 85 4.53 12.37 1.59
C SER A 85 4.59 12.91 0.17
N PHE A 86 4.22 12.06 -0.79
CA PHE A 86 4.23 12.39 -2.22
C PHE A 86 2.82 12.29 -2.78
N PHE A 87 2.36 13.36 -3.43
CA PHE A 87 1.03 13.43 -4.03
C PHE A 87 1.04 13.16 -5.54
N PHE A 88 0.23 12.21 -5.99
CA PHE A 88 0.07 11.85 -7.39
C PHE A 88 -1.33 12.25 -7.88
N GLY A 89 -1.42 13.38 -8.56
CA GLY A 89 -2.62 13.84 -9.26
C GLY A 89 -2.70 13.31 -10.70
N PRO A 90 -3.75 13.71 -11.45
CA PRO A 90 -3.91 13.32 -12.85
C PRO A 90 -2.73 13.71 -13.75
N VAL A 91 -2.09 14.85 -13.47
CA VAL A 91 -0.94 15.35 -14.25
C VAL A 91 0.27 14.44 -14.03
N GLU A 92 0.62 14.16 -12.77
CA GLU A 92 1.75 13.30 -12.42
C GLU A 92 1.53 11.89 -12.97
N VAL A 93 0.32 11.33 -12.83
CA VAL A 93 -0.02 10.02 -13.36
C VAL A 93 0.09 9.99 -14.89
N SER A 94 -0.30 11.06 -15.58
CA SER A 94 -0.17 11.16 -17.04
C SER A 94 1.30 11.20 -17.48
N LEU A 95 2.13 12.00 -16.80
CA LEU A 95 3.57 12.10 -17.04
C LEU A 95 4.28 10.76 -16.81
N LEU A 96 4.01 10.08 -15.69
CA LEU A 96 4.60 8.75 -15.45
C LEU A 96 4.15 7.74 -16.51
N ARG A 97 2.91 7.84 -16.99
CA ARG A 97 2.36 6.93 -17.99
C ARG A 97 2.96 7.13 -19.38
N SER A 98 3.41 8.34 -19.71
CA SER A 98 4.07 8.60 -21.00
C SER A 98 5.43 7.92 -21.11
N LEU A 99 6.10 7.65 -19.98
CA LEU A 99 7.35 6.88 -19.89
C LEU A 99 7.18 5.41 -20.28
N LEU A 100 5.93 4.92 -20.37
CA LEU A 100 5.65 3.53 -20.73
C LEU A 100 5.49 3.36 -22.26
N PRO A 101 5.97 2.21 -22.79
CA PRO A 101 5.64 1.82 -24.15
C PRO A 101 4.12 1.62 -24.30
N LEU A 102 3.59 1.81 -25.52
CA LEU A 102 2.15 1.85 -25.78
C LEU A 102 1.37 0.68 -25.17
N HIS A 103 1.88 -0.55 -25.30
CA HIS A 103 1.22 -1.75 -24.78
C HIS A 103 1.11 -1.79 -23.24
N LEU A 104 1.95 -1.05 -22.50
CA LEU A 104 1.88 -0.97 -21.03
C LEU A 104 1.11 0.25 -20.53
N ARG A 105 0.71 1.19 -21.40
CA ARG A 105 -0.06 2.38 -20.99
C ARG A 105 -1.45 2.06 -20.41
N HIS A 106 -1.94 0.85 -20.63
CA HIS A 106 -3.19 0.34 -20.05
C HIS A 106 -3.03 -0.23 -18.63
N CYS A 107 -1.85 -0.16 -18.01
CA CYS A 107 -1.68 -0.55 -16.60
C CYS A 107 -2.57 0.28 -15.66
N THR A 108 -2.91 -0.27 -14.51
CA THR A 108 -3.67 0.45 -13.48
C THR A 108 -2.84 1.61 -12.92
N LYS A 109 -3.52 2.64 -12.37
CA LYS A 109 -2.83 3.73 -11.65
C LYS A 109 -1.95 3.18 -10.52
N PHE A 110 -2.46 2.18 -9.80
CA PHE A 110 -1.73 1.46 -8.78
C PHE A 110 -0.40 0.90 -9.31
N GLU A 111 -0.45 0.03 -10.32
CA GLU A 111 0.73 -0.61 -10.92
C GLU A 111 1.77 0.39 -11.40
N LEU A 112 1.33 1.48 -12.05
CA LEU A 112 2.22 2.53 -12.54
C LEU A 112 2.97 3.20 -11.39
N ILE A 113 2.24 3.72 -10.40
CA ILE A 113 2.87 4.48 -9.31
C ILE A 113 3.79 3.56 -8.52
N ILE A 114 3.37 2.35 -8.15
CA ILE A 114 4.23 1.46 -7.35
C ILE A 114 5.48 1.00 -8.12
N ALA A 115 5.42 0.86 -9.45
CA ALA A 115 6.58 0.55 -10.27
C ALA A 115 7.60 1.69 -10.27
N CYS A 116 7.14 2.94 -10.42
CA CYS A 116 7.98 4.14 -10.32
C CYS A 116 8.62 4.24 -8.92
N LEU A 117 7.80 4.13 -7.87
CA LEU A 117 8.26 4.22 -6.48
C LEU A 117 9.28 3.13 -6.15
N TRP A 118 9.04 1.88 -6.57
CA TRP A 118 9.96 0.77 -6.35
C TRP A 118 11.32 1.05 -6.97
N ARG A 119 11.33 1.48 -8.24
CA ARG A 119 12.56 1.78 -8.96
C ARG A 119 13.31 2.96 -8.33
N CYS A 120 12.64 4.09 -8.08
CA CYS A 120 13.25 5.26 -7.43
C CYS A 120 13.81 4.89 -6.04
N ARG A 121 13.07 4.13 -5.25
CA ARG A 121 13.49 3.68 -3.91
C ARG A 121 14.73 2.80 -3.99
N THR A 122 14.77 1.83 -4.91
CA THR A 122 15.93 0.95 -5.09
C THR A 122 17.18 1.72 -5.54
N ILE A 123 17.04 2.67 -6.48
CA ILE A 123 18.15 3.55 -6.88
C ILE A 123 18.67 4.37 -5.70
N ALA A 124 17.76 4.96 -4.92
CA ALA A 124 18.10 5.84 -3.82
C ALA A 124 18.84 5.14 -2.67
N ILE A 125 18.44 3.90 -2.34
CA ILE A 125 19.06 3.10 -1.27
C ILE A 125 20.45 2.60 -1.70
N ASN A 126 20.65 2.34 -3.00
CA ASN A 126 21.94 1.94 -3.57
C ASN A 126 22.56 0.70 -2.89
N LEU A 127 21.79 -0.39 -2.86
CA LEU A 127 22.23 -1.72 -2.41
C LEU A 127 23.18 -2.37 -3.41
N ASP A 128 23.78 -3.52 -3.04
CA ASP A 128 24.61 -4.30 -3.96
C ASP A 128 23.84 -4.64 -5.25
N PRO A 129 24.44 -4.48 -6.45
CA PRO A 129 23.75 -4.72 -7.72
C PRO A 129 23.13 -6.11 -7.88
N TYR A 130 23.65 -7.13 -7.19
CA TYR A 130 23.18 -8.51 -7.27
C TYR A 130 22.20 -8.89 -6.16
N GLU A 131 22.00 -8.02 -5.16
CA GLU A 131 20.98 -8.21 -4.15
C GLU A 131 19.57 -8.25 -4.75
N LYS A 132 18.72 -9.10 -4.16
CA LYS A 132 17.31 -9.21 -4.54
C LYS A 132 16.49 -8.14 -3.83
N VAL A 133 15.75 -7.36 -4.60
CA VAL A 133 14.74 -6.42 -4.11
C VAL A 133 13.34 -6.96 -4.35
N ARG A 134 12.41 -6.61 -3.47
CA ARG A 134 11.03 -7.13 -3.47
C ARG A 134 10.03 -5.98 -3.42
N MET A 135 8.99 -6.09 -4.24
CA MET A 135 7.79 -5.27 -4.14
C MET A 135 6.61 -6.14 -3.69
N LEU A 136 6.06 -5.82 -2.52
CA LEU A 136 4.95 -6.52 -1.89
C LEU A 136 3.67 -5.71 -2.11
N CYS A 137 2.77 -6.22 -2.95
CA CYS A 137 1.46 -5.63 -3.16
C CYS A 137 0.45 -6.33 -2.23
N ILE A 138 0.04 -5.66 -1.15
CA ILE A 138 -0.91 -6.20 -0.19
C ILE A 138 -2.31 -6.11 -0.80
N ALA A 139 -2.87 -7.26 -1.15
CA ALA A 139 -4.13 -7.36 -1.89
C ALA A 139 -5.27 -7.83 -0.98
N ASN A 140 -6.40 -7.12 -1.02
CA ASN A 140 -7.67 -7.63 -0.52
C ASN A 140 -8.19 -8.71 -1.49
N VAL A 141 -8.34 -9.93 -0.99
CA VAL A 141 -8.70 -11.09 -1.82
C VAL A 141 -10.08 -11.67 -1.51
N ARG A 142 -10.94 -10.92 -0.81
CA ARG A 142 -12.34 -11.34 -0.52
C ARG A 142 -13.10 -11.74 -1.79
N SER A 143 -12.91 -11.02 -2.89
CA SER A 143 -13.61 -11.28 -4.15
C SER A 143 -13.05 -12.47 -4.95
N LYS A 144 -11.98 -13.12 -4.47
CA LYS A 144 -11.36 -14.28 -5.14
C LYS A 144 -11.94 -15.61 -4.67
N PHE A 145 -12.79 -15.62 -3.64
CA PHE A 145 -13.47 -16.80 -3.14
C PHE A 145 -14.76 -17.06 -3.90
N ASN A 146 -15.09 -18.34 -4.09
CA ASN A 146 -16.36 -18.77 -4.67
C ASN A 146 -17.00 -19.87 -3.79
N PRO A 147 -18.10 -19.59 -3.05
CA PRO A 147 -18.80 -18.30 -2.99
C PRO A 147 -17.97 -17.20 -2.32
N PRO A 148 -18.26 -15.90 -2.58
CA PRO A 148 -17.61 -14.80 -1.88
C PRO A 148 -17.79 -14.90 -0.36
N LEU A 149 -16.81 -14.38 0.39
CA LEU A 149 -16.95 -14.28 1.86
C LEU A 149 -18.13 -13.37 2.24
N PRO A 150 -18.79 -13.61 3.39
CA PRO A 150 -19.86 -12.76 3.89
C PRO A 150 -19.44 -11.29 3.96
N SER A 151 -20.33 -10.37 3.60
CA SER A 151 -20.04 -8.92 3.61
C SER A 151 -19.61 -8.41 4.99
N GLY A 152 -20.15 -8.99 6.06
CA GLY A 152 -19.77 -8.69 7.45
C GLY A 152 -18.46 -9.32 7.93
N TYR A 153 -17.76 -10.11 7.10
CA TYR A 153 -16.49 -10.70 7.49
C TYR A 153 -15.42 -9.63 7.65
N TYR A 154 -15.12 -9.32 8.91
CA TYR A 154 -14.21 -8.23 9.28
C TYR A 154 -12.77 -8.69 9.52
N GLY A 155 -12.47 -9.98 9.38
CA GLY A 155 -11.12 -10.51 9.60
C GLY A 155 -10.14 -10.16 8.50
N ASN A 156 -8.89 -10.58 8.65
CA ASN A 156 -7.86 -10.42 7.62
C ASN A 156 -8.17 -11.31 6.41
N VAL A 157 -8.27 -10.71 5.23
CA VAL A 157 -8.40 -11.43 3.95
C VAL A 157 -7.40 -10.85 2.96
N LEU A 158 -6.12 -10.92 3.36
CA LEU A 158 -5.00 -10.31 2.66
C LEU A 158 -3.97 -11.36 2.25
N VAL A 159 -3.40 -11.17 1.07
CA VAL A 159 -2.16 -11.83 0.64
C VAL A 159 -1.23 -10.81 0.00
N SER A 160 0.07 -11.08 0.02
CA SER A 160 1.08 -10.22 -0.59
C SER A 160 1.49 -10.78 -1.94
N ALA A 161 1.08 -10.13 -3.03
CA ALA A 161 1.63 -10.45 -4.35
C ALA A 161 3.05 -9.90 -4.44
N THR A 162 4.03 -10.77 -4.66
CA THR A 162 5.46 -10.40 -4.58
C THR A 162 6.12 -10.40 -5.94
N ALA A 163 6.60 -9.23 -6.37
CA ALA A 163 7.52 -9.10 -7.49
C ALA A 163 8.97 -9.08 -6.97
N ILE A 164 9.86 -9.79 -7.65
CA ILE A 164 11.28 -9.90 -7.27
C ILE A 164 12.15 -9.69 -8.48
N THR A 165 13.23 -8.95 -8.29
CA THR A 165 14.32 -8.84 -9.27
C THR A 165 15.60 -8.45 -8.53
N THR A 166 16.70 -8.25 -9.26
CA THR A 166 17.94 -7.71 -8.69
C THR A 166 17.95 -6.19 -8.77
N VAL A 167 18.73 -5.55 -7.89
CA VAL A 167 18.99 -4.10 -7.95
C VAL A 167 19.45 -3.70 -9.35
N LYS A 168 20.43 -4.42 -9.91
CA LYS A 168 20.94 -4.19 -11.26
C LYS A 168 19.82 -4.20 -12.29
N ASN A 169 18.97 -5.22 -12.30
CA ASN A 169 17.93 -5.33 -13.32
C ASN A 169 16.85 -4.26 -13.14
N LEU A 170 16.44 -3.95 -11.92
CA LEU A 170 15.43 -2.92 -11.68
C LEU A 170 15.91 -1.52 -12.06
N CYS A 171 17.16 -1.19 -11.74
CA CYS A 171 17.74 0.13 -12.00
C CYS A 171 18.06 0.35 -13.49
N HIS A 172 18.64 -0.64 -14.17
CA HIS A 172 19.06 -0.51 -15.57
C HIS A 172 17.90 -0.58 -16.57
N ASN A 173 16.83 -1.31 -16.26
CA ASN A 173 15.69 -1.41 -17.16
C ASN A 173 14.73 -0.22 -17.03
N PRO A 174 13.95 0.09 -18.10
CA PRO A 174 12.89 1.09 -18.05
C PRO A 174 11.82 0.74 -17.01
N VAL A 175 11.05 1.73 -16.55
CA VAL A 175 9.97 1.52 -15.57
C VAL A 175 8.90 0.52 -16.05
N GLY A 176 8.74 0.33 -17.35
CA GLY A 176 7.89 -0.71 -17.92
C GLY A 176 8.25 -2.13 -17.47
N TYR A 177 9.54 -2.43 -17.26
CA TYR A 177 9.98 -3.71 -16.71
C TYR A 177 9.42 -3.96 -15.32
N ALA A 178 9.45 -2.95 -14.45
CA ALA A 178 8.87 -3.04 -13.12
C ALA A 178 7.34 -3.23 -13.17
N VAL A 179 6.66 -2.51 -14.07
CA VAL A 179 5.20 -2.68 -14.30
C VAL A 179 4.87 -4.11 -14.70
N GLU A 180 5.61 -4.71 -15.62
CA GLU A 180 5.40 -6.10 -16.05
C GLU A 180 5.57 -7.10 -14.90
N LEU A 181 6.63 -6.96 -14.10
CA LEU A 181 6.86 -7.80 -12.93
C LEU A 181 5.70 -7.72 -11.94
N ILE A 182 5.22 -6.51 -11.65
CA ILE A 182 4.09 -6.28 -10.74
C ILE A 182 2.80 -6.88 -11.32
N LYS A 183 2.52 -6.66 -12.60
CA LYS A 183 1.33 -7.24 -13.27
C LYS A 183 1.34 -8.76 -13.20
N LYS A 184 2.50 -9.37 -13.47
CA LYS A 184 2.68 -10.83 -13.37
C LYS A 184 2.47 -11.33 -11.94
N ALA A 185 3.07 -10.67 -10.94
CA ALA A 185 2.90 -11.03 -9.54
C ALA A 185 1.43 -10.98 -9.11
N LYS A 186 0.71 -9.90 -9.45
CA LYS A 186 -0.72 -9.75 -9.14
C LYS A 186 -1.59 -10.78 -9.85
N ALA A 187 -1.30 -11.10 -11.10
CA ALA A 187 -2.06 -12.07 -11.89
C ALA A 187 -1.98 -13.50 -11.29
N ASN A 188 -0.88 -13.83 -10.62
CA ASN A 188 -0.70 -15.13 -9.96
C ASN A 188 -1.56 -15.31 -8.70
N VAL A 189 -2.16 -14.23 -8.17
CA VAL A 189 -3.04 -14.31 -6.99
C VAL A 189 -4.40 -14.87 -7.40
N THR A 190 -4.51 -16.19 -7.27
CA THR A 190 -5.71 -17.00 -7.49
C THR A 190 -6.27 -17.52 -6.17
N GLU A 191 -7.47 -18.11 -6.18
CA GLU A 191 -8.01 -18.77 -4.98
C GLU A 191 -7.08 -19.87 -4.45
N GLU A 192 -6.46 -20.64 -5.34
CA GLU A 192 -5.50 -21.68 -4.95
C GLU A 192 -4.21 -21.07 -4.33
N TYR A 193 -3.77 -19.91 -4.80
CA TYR A 193 -2.67 -19.17 -4.16
C TYR A 193 -3.01 -18.83 -2.70
N ILE A 194 -4.24 -18.38 -2.45
CA ILE A 194 -4.69 -18.02 -1.10
C ILE A 194 -4.72 -19.26 -0.19
N LYS A 195 -5.28 -20.38 -0.69
CA LYS A 195 -5.30 -21.66 0.05
C LYS A 195 -3.89 -22.16 0.33
N SER A 196 -2.98 -22.09 -0.64
CA SER A 196 -1.56 -22.43 -0.46
C SER A 196 -0.89 -21.57 0.61
N THR A 197 -1.23 -20.28 0.68
CA THR A 197 -0.71 -19.36 1.70
C THR A 197 -1.18 -19.78 3.10
N ALA A 198 -2.46 -20.10 3.26
CA ALA A 198 -3.02 -20.58 4.53
C ALA A 198 -2.36 -21.90 4.98
N ASP A 199 -2.16 -22.83 4.05
CA ASP A 199 -1.48 -24.09 4.32
C ASP A 199 -0.01 -23.89 4.74
N LEU A 200 0.68 -22.96 4.08
CA LEU A 200 2.05 -22.61 4.44
C LEU A 200 2.13 -22.07 5.87
N PHE A 201 1.17 -21.22 6.27
CA PHE A 201 1.07 -20.73 7.65
C PHE A 201 0.74 -21.83 8.65
N ALA A 202 -0.13 -22.79 8.30
CA ALA A 202 -0.42 -23.92 9.17
C ALA A 202 0.82 -24.81 9.41
N ILE A 203 1.65 -25.01 8.38
CA ILE A 203 2.87 -25.84 8.48
C ILE A 203 4.00 -25.12 9.23
N ARG A 204 4.28 -23.86 8.88
CA ARG A 204 5.46 -23.14 9.41
C ARG A 204 5.15 -22.28 10.65
N GLY A 205 3.87 -22.06 10.96
CA GLY A 205 3.42 -21.31 12.13
C GLY A 205 4.04 -19.91 12.24
N LYS A 206 4.41 -19.54 13.46
CA LYS A 206 4.98 -18.21 13.83
C LYS A 206 6.38 -17.93 13.25
N SER A 207 6.94 -18.82 12.43
CA SER A 207 8.27 -18.66 11.82
C SER A 207 8.25 -17.83 10.53
N LEU A 208 7.07 -17.49 10.02
CA LEU A 208 6.91 -16.69 8.80
C LEU A 208 6.81 -15.20 9.14
N TYR A 209 7.86 -14.47 8.81
CA TYR A 209 7.90 -13.03 8.87
C TYR A 209 8.11 -12.49 7.46
N VAL A 210 7.36 -11.44 7.12
CA VAL A 210 7.69 -10.65 5.94
C VAL A 210 9.06 -10.03 6.19
N PRO A 211 10.05 -10.23 5.31
CA PRO A 211 11.40 -9.74 5.56
C PRO A 211 11.42 -8.22 5.76
N ALA A 212 11.81 -7.78 6.95
CA ALA A 212 12.08 -6.38 7.27
C ALA A 212 13.45 -5.94 6.71
N ALA A 213 13.82 -6.45 5.53
CA ALA A 213 15.05 -6.09 4.84
C ALA A 213 14.83 -4.79 4.06
N ILE A 214 15.80 -3.88 4.09
CA ILE A 214 15.71 -2.58 3.41
C ILE A 214 15.39 -2.70 1.90
N GLY A 215 15.75 -3.83 1.27
CA GLY A 215 15.42 -4.18 -0.13
C GLY A 215 13.97 -4.63 -0.38
N SER A 216 13.18 -4.86 0.66
CA SER A 216 11.74 -5.11 0.58
C SER A 216 10.96 -3.80 0.71
N TYR A 217 9.93 -3.63 -0.12
CA TYR A 217 9.04 -2.48 -0.06
C TYR A 217 7.60 -2.94 -0.24
N GLY A 218 6.74 -2.56 0.71
CA GLY A 218 5.32 -2.93 0.70
C GLY A 218 4.41 -1.74 0.39
N ILE A 219 3.35 -1.98 -0.36
CA ILE A 219 2.28 -1.01 -0.58
C ILE A 219 0.93 -1.65 -0.25
N SER A 220 0.12 -0.92 0.51
CA SER A 220 -1.30 -1.21 0.70
C SER A 220 -2.17 -0.12 0.06
N ASP A 221 -3.16 -0.51 -0.73
CA ASP A 221 -4.07 0.43 -1.37
C ASP A 221 -5.32 0.68 -0.52
N LEU A 222 -5.45 1.90 0.00
CA LEU A 222 -6.59 2.32 0.82
C LEU A 222 -7.57 3.23 0.05
N THR A 223 -7.33 3.47 -1.26
CA THR A 223 -8.13 4.42 -2.07
C THR A 223 -9.58 4.00 -2.27
N HIS A 224 -9.88 2.72 -2.05
CA HIS A 224 -11.22 2.17 -2.17
C HIS A 224 -11.88 1.85 -0.82
N MET A 225 -11.24 2.19 0.31
CA MET A 225 -11.80 1.90 1.62
C MET A 225 -12.87 2.92 2.02
N GLY A 226 -12.77 4.17 1.56
CA GLY A 226 -13.76 5.22 1.86
C GLY A 226 -13.74 5.66 3.33
N PHE A 227 -12.57 5.65 3.97
CA PHE A 227 -12.39 6.11 5.36
C PHE A 227 -12.87 7.55 5.56
N GLU A 228 -12.75 8.39 4.53
CA GLU A 228 -13.17 9.80 4.55
C GLU A 228 -14.70 9.98 4.56
N ASN A 229 -15.44 8.93 4.20
CA ASN A 229 -16.90 8.97 4.13
C ASN A 229 -17.58 8.62 5.47
N VAL A 230 -16.81 8.22 6.48
CA VAL A 230 -17.37 7.92 7.80
C VAL A 230 -17.81 9.23 8.47
N ASP A 231 -19.11 9.34 8.76
CA ASP A 231 -19.72 10.49 9.40
C ASP A 231 -20.20 10.14 10.81
N TYR A 232 -19.61 10.82 11.79
CA TYR A 232 -19.94 10.69 13.22
C TYR A 232 -20.99 11.71 13.70
N GLY A 233 -21.57 12.51 12.80
CA GLY A 233 -22.50 13.61 13.10
C GLY A 233 -21.93 15.01 12.78
N TRP A 234 -20.68 15.08 12.32
CA TRP A 234 -19.98 16.34 11.95
C TRP A 234 -19.67 16.43 10.45
N GLY A 235 -20.21 15.51 9.64
CA GLY A 235 -19.92 15.40 8.22
C GLY A 235 -18.70 14.55 7.91
N LYS A 236 -18.31 14.56 6.62
CA LYS A 236 -17.19 13.77 6.10
C LYS A 236 -15.84 14.31 6.56
N ALA A 237 -14.86 13.42 6.72
CA ALA A 237 -13.51 13.82 7.11
C ALA A 237 -12.81 14.58 5.97
N VAL A 238 -12.03 15.61 6.32
CA VAL A 238 -11.17 16.33 5.37
C VAL A 238 -10.00 15.45 4.90
N PHE A 239 -9.51 14.58 5.79
CA PHE A 239 -8.48 13.59 5.52
C PHE A 239 -8.77 12.34 6.36
N ALA A 240 -8.57 11.15 5.80
CA ALA A 240 -8.67 9.90 6.52
C ALA A 240 -7.71 8.86 5.96
N GLY A 241 -6.86 8.32 6.83
CA GLY A 241 -5.85 7.33 6.48
C GLY A 241 -4.66 7.40 7.43
N PRO A 242 -3.69 6.48 7.30
CA PRO A 242 -2.44 6.57 8.04
C PRO A 242 -1.73 7.89 7.70
N ALA A 243 -1.37 8.68 8.71
CA ALA A 243 -0.56 9.88 8.47
C ALA A 243 0.83 9.51 7.93
N ASN A 244 1.30 8.32 8.30
CA ASN A 244 2.67 7.89 8.14
C ASN A 244 2.78 6.49 7.51
N ALA A 245 3.92 6.19 6.91
CA ALA A 245 4.35 4.85 6.55
C ALA A 245 4.62 4.03 7.83
N ILE A 246 4.45 2.71 7.76
CA ILE A 246 4.68 1.80 8.88
C ILE A 246 5.82 0.86 8.49
N GLY A 247 7.01 1.13 9.02
CA GLY A 247 8.23 0.40 8.66
C GLY A 247 8.53 0.56 7.17
N LEU A 248 8.52 -0.56 6.43
CA LEU A 248 8.76 -0.61 4.99
C LEU A 248 7.47 -0.60 4.15
N VAL A 249 6.32 -0.33 4.78
CA VAL A 249 5.01 -0.33 4.13
C VAL A 249 4.48 1.09 4.00
N SER A 250 4.18 1.48 2.76
CA SER A 250 3.48 2.72 2.44
C SER A 250 2.02 2.46 2.06
N PHE A 251 1.22 3.51 2.05
CA PHE A 251 -0.21 3.45 1.79
C PHE A 251 -0.59 4.34 0.62
N PHE A 252 -1.51 3.89 -0.23
CA PHE A 252 -2.17 4.79 -1.17
C PHE A 252 -3.39 5.38 -0.48
N ILE A 253 -3.34 6.67 -0.21
CA ILE A 253 -4.38 7.38 0.54
C ILE A 253 -5.10 8.33 -0.42
N PRO A 254 -6.43 8.23 -0.57
CA PRO A 254 -7.18 9.17 -1.38
C PRO A 254 -7.20 10.53 -0.66
N THR A 255 -6.78 11.59 -1.33
CA THR A 255 -6.84 12.94 -0.75
C THR A 255 -7.05 14.00 -1.82
N LYS A 256 -7.35 15.22 -1.37
CA LYS A 256 -7.36 16.41 -2.20
C LYS A 256 -6.14 17.27 -1.87
N ASN A 257 -5.49 17.82 -2.88
CA ASN A 257 -4.44 18.82 -2.66
C ASN A 257 -5.06 20.17 -2.23
N LYS A 258 -4.21 21.18 -1.97
CA LYS A 258 -4.66 22.53 -1.56
C LYS A 258 -5.56 23.22 -2.59
N GLU A 259 -5.48 22.81 -3.85
CA GLU A 259 -6.28 23.33 -4.96
C GLU A 259 -7.58 22.51 -5.17
N GLY A 260 -7.85 21.53 -4.30
CA GLY A 260 -9.05 20.68 -4.35
C GLY A 260 -8.95 19.52 -5.35
N GLN A 261 -7.82 19.35 -6.04
CA GLN A 261 -7.61 18.26 -7.00
C GLN A 261 -7.51 16.92 -6.27
N VAL A 262 -8.30 15.95 -6.69
CA VAL A 262 -8.27 14.58 -6.17
C VAL A 262 -7.03 13.85 -6.70
N GLY A 263 -6.31 13.19 -5.81
CA GLY A 263 -5.16 12.36 -6.16
C GLY A 263 -4.85 11.32 -5.08
N THR A 264 -3.65 10.77 -5.15
CA THR A 264 -3.19 9.74 -4.23
C THR A 264 -1.97 10.24 -3.46
N LEU A 265 -2.08 10.31 -2.14
CA LEU A 265 -0.96 10.59 -1.24
C LEU A 265 -0.27 9.28 -0.87
N VAL A 266 1.06 9.27 -0.91
CA VAL A 266 1.88 8.13 -0.53
C VAL A 266 2.94 8.60 0.48
N PRO A 267 2.80 8.28 1.78
CA PRO A 267 3.85 8.52 2.77
C PRO A 267 4.98 7.50 2.57
N ILE A 268 6.22 7.96 2.60
CA ILE A 268 7.42 7.13 2.40
C ILE A 268 8.41 7.45 3.52
N CYS A 269 8.99 6.39 4.09
CA CYS A 269 9.99 6.49 5.15
C CYS A 269 11.31 5.87 4.66
N LEU A 270 12.38 6.67 4.66
CA LEU A 270 13.73 6.28 4.21
C LEU A 270 14.79 6.98 5.06
N PRO A 271 16.03 6.49 5.12
CA PRO A 271 17.14 7.26 5.68
C PRO A 271 17.25 8.63 4.99
N ALA A 272 17.58 9.69 5.73
CA ALA A 272 17.57 11.08 5.23
C ALA A 272 18.25 11.26 3.85
N LEU A 273 19.47 10.75 3.68
CA LEU A 273 20.20 10.84 2.42
C LEU A 273 19.55 10.04 1.28
N ALA A 274 18.93 8.90 1.60
CA ALA A 274 18.18 8.12 0.63
C ALA A 274 16.88 8.85 0.25
N MET A 275 16.22 9.56 1.17
CA MET A 275 15.02 10.34 0.86
C MET A 275 15.32 11.49 -0.11
N GLU A 276 16.46 12.17 0.04
CA GLU A 276 16.89 13.21 -0.89
C GLU A 276 17.09 12.65 -2.31
N ARG A 277 17.85 11.56 -2.42
CA ARG A 277 18.07 10.86 -3.71
C ARG A 277 16.75 10.37 -4.32
N PHE A 278 15.88 9.77 -3.49
CA PHE A 278 14.57 9.29 -3.90
C PHE A 278 13.72 10.41 -4.49
N SER A 279 13.67 11.55 -3.81
CA SER A 279 12.91 12.73 -4.25
C SER A 279 13.44 13.25 -5.60
N ASN A 280 14.77 13.34 -5.75
CA ASN A 280 15.40 13.74 -7.00
C ASN A 280 15.10 12.78 -8.16
N GLU A 281 15.17 11.47 -7.93
CA GLU A 281 14.84 10.47 -8.95
C GLU A 281 13.38 10.53 -9.39
N LEU A 282 12.46 10.71 -8.44
CA LEU A 282 11.04 10.84 -8.74
C LEU A 282 10.75 12.13 -9.51
N ASP A 283 11.35 13.25 -9.10
CA ASP A 283 11.24 14.53 -9.81
C ASP A 283 11.78 14.43 -11.24
N ASN A 284 12.88 13.70 -11.46
CA ASN A 284 13.45 13.49 -12.79
C ASN A 284 12.49 12.70 -13.70
N MET A 285 11.83 11.66 -13.18
CA MET A 285 10.79 10.94 -13.94
C MET A 285 9.65 11.87 -14.40
N LEU A 286 9.31 12.86 -13.58
CA LEU A 286 8.20 13.77 -13.83
C LEU A 286 8.59 14.99 -14.69
N LYS A 287 9.87 15.28 -14.85
CA LYS A 287 10.36 16.39 -15.69
C LYS A 287 10.47 16.04 -17.18
N HIS A 288 10.41 14.77 -17.57
CA HIS A 288 10.74 14.29 -18.92
C HIS A 288 9.86 14.80 -20.09
N HIS A 289 8.95 15.76 -19.87
CA HIS A 289 8.17 16.41 -20.94
C HIS A 289 8.02 17.95 -20.86
N HIS A 290 8.88 18.67 -20.12
CA HIS A 290 8.86 20.13 -20.23
C HIS A 290 9.59 20.62 -21.48
N ILE A 291 8.81 20.86 -22.55
CA ILE A 291 9.05 22.03 -23.41
C ILE A 291 8.73 23.27 -22.55
N GLU A 292 9.61 24.25 -22.63
CA GLU A 292 9.78 25.47 -21.83
C GLU A 292 8.52 26.06 -21.16
N GLY A 293 8.65 26.43 -19.87
CA GLY A 293 7.85 27.53 -19.31
C GLY A 293 7.30 27.41 -17.88
N LYS A 294 7.21 26.22 -17.27
CA LYS A 294 6.75 26.09 -15.87
C LYS A 294 7.64 25.14 -15.09
N LYS A 295 8.29 25.66 -14.03
CA LYS A 295 8.95 24.84 -13.01
C LYS A 295 7.90 23.89 -12.42
N SER A 296 8.12 22.58 -12.52
CA SER A 296 7.38 21.58 -11.76
C SER A 296 7.48 21.93 -10.27
N LYS A 297 6.34 22.14 -9.61
CA LYS A 297 6.29 22.33 -8.15
C LYS A 297 6.64 20.97 -7.53
N SER A 298 7.55 20.95 -6.56
CA SER A 298 7.90 19.72 -5.84
C SER A 298 6.65 19.06 -5.28
N ILE A 299 6.52 17.76 -5.52
CA ILE A 299 5.42 16.90 -5.04
C ILE A 299 5.58 16.54 -3.57
N LEU A 300 6.72 16.91 -3.00
CA LEU A 300 7.03 16.74 -1.60
C LEU A 300 6.07 17.58 -0.76
N ILE A 301 5.16 16.90 -0.10
CA ILE A 301 4.43 17.46 1.04
C ILE A 301 5.25 17.07 2.26
N SER A 302 6.09 18.02 2.71
CA SER A 302 6.75 17.89 4.00
C SER A 302 5.68 17.72 5.07
N SER A 303 5.88 16.74 5.95
CA SER A 303 5.02 16.46 7.09
C SER A 303 5.06 17.64 8.07
N ALA A 304 4.21 18.62 7.80
CA ALA A 304 3.66 19.49 8.83
C ALA A 304 2.20 19.07 9.02
N MET A 305 1.99 18.00 9.78
CA MET A 305 0.75 17.76 10.52
C MET A 305 1.09 17.72 12.00
#